data_AF-A0A820D5X5-F1
#
_entry.id   AF-A0A820D5X5-F1
#
_cell.length_a   1.000
_cell.length_b   1.000
_cell.length_c   1.000
_cell.angle_alpha   90.00
_cell.angle_beta   90.00
_cell.angle_gamma   90.00
#
_symmetry.space_group_name_H-M   'P 1'
#
loop_
_entity.id
_entity.type
_entity.pdbx_description
1 polymer ?
#
loop_
_entity_poly.entity_id
_entity_poly.type
_entity_poly.pdbx_seq_one_letter_code
_entity_poly.pdbx_strand_id
1 'polypeptide(L)'
;IVVNALFGAIPSIFNVLLVCLVFWLIFSIMGVQLFGGKFYKCVYVDTHNRVNISENIKNKIDCLNRNFTWENSRINFDNVLIGYLALFQVVSYEILIE
;
A
#
# COMPACT_ATOMS: atom_id res chain seq x y z
N ILE A 1 13.53 -22.92 -27.59
CA ILE A 1 12.32 -23.71 -27.27
C ILE A 1 11.55 -23.17 -26.06
N VAL A 2 12.15 -23.10 -24.87
CA VAL A 2 11.47 -22.63 -23.64
C VAL A 2 10.90 -21.21 -23.78
N VAL A 3 11.69 -20.28 -24.31
CA VAL A 3 11.27 -18.89 -24.48
C VAL A 3 10.10 -18.73 -25.47
N ASN A 4 10.07 -19.55 -26.54
CA ASN A 4 9.01 -19.50 -27.54
C ASN A 4 7.69 -20.08 -26.99
N ALA A 5 7.78 -21.05 -26.07
CA ALA A 5 6.63 -21.57 -25.34
C ALA A 5 6.07 -20.53 -24.35
N LEU A 6 6.94 -19.76 -23.67
CA LEU A 6 6.53 -18.66 -22.79
C LEU A 6 5.76 -17.59 -23.56
N PHE A 7 6.27 -17.14 -24.70
CA PHE A 7 5.58 -16.14 -25.54
C PHE A 7 4.22 -16.64 -26.05
N GLY A 8 4.07 -17.94 -26.32
CA GLY A 8 2.79 -18.53 -26.71
C GLY A 8 1.73 -18.56 -25.61
N ALA A 9 2.12 -18.52 -24.33
CA ALA A 9 1.22 -18.51 -23.18
C ALA A 9 0.79 -17.10 -22.73
N ILE A 10 1.52 -16.05 -23.11
CA ILE A 10 1.22 -14.65 -22.71
C ILE A 10 -0.20 -14.20 -23.10
N PRO A 11 -0.73 -14.48 -24.31
CA PRO A 11 -2.04 -13.97 -24.72
C PRO A 11 -3.20 -14.49 -23.87
N SER A 12 -3.15 -15.75 -23.44
CA SER A 12 -4.18 -16.32 -22.56
C SER A 12 -4.05 -15.80 -21.14
N ILE A 13 -2.82 -15.62 -20.64
CA ILE A 13 -2.55 -15.03 -19.31
C ILE A 13 -3.06 -13.58 -19.24
N PHE A 14 -2.86 -12.79 -20.29
CA PHE A 14 -3.29 -11.39 -20.33
C PHE A 14 -4.80 -11.23 -20.14
N ASN A 15 -5.60 -12.11 -20.74
CA ASN A 15 -7.06 -12.09 -20.57
C ASN A 15 -7.48 -12.35 -19.12
N VAL A 16 -6.84 -13.30 -18.44
CA VAL A 16 -7.13 -13.59 -17.02
C VAL A 16 -6.68 -12.42 -16.14
N LEU A 17 -5.48 -11.87 -16.38
CA LEU A 17 -4.97 -10.72 -15.66
C LEU A 17 -5.88 -9.49 -15.81
N LEU A 18 -6.44 -9.24 -16.98
CA LEU A 18 -7.34 -8.10 -17.21
C LEU A 18 -8.60 -8.21 -16.33
N VAL A 19 -9.22 -9.39 -16.26
CA VAL A 19 -10.38 -9.63 -15.39
C VAL A 19 -10.01 -9.43 -13.92
N CYS A 20 -8.85 -9.96 -13.49
CA CYS A 20 -8.34 -9.77 -12.13
C CYS A 20 -8.08 -8.29 -11.81
N LEU A 21 -7.49 -7.54 -12.75
CA LEU A 21 -7.22 -6.12 -12.60
C LEU A 21 -8.52 -5.33 -12.42
N VAL A 22 -9.56 -5.59 -13.21
CA VAL A 22 -10.86 -4.90 -13.05
C VAL A 22 -11.47 -5.19 -11.68
N PHE A 23 -11.40 -6.43 -11.19
CA PHE A 23 -11.91 -6.80 -9.88
C PHE A 23 -11.12 -6.11 -8.75
N TRP A 24 -9.80 -6.13 -8.83
CA TRP A 24 -8.91 -5.43 -7.89
C TRP A 24 -9.11 -3.91 -7.91
N LEU A 25 -9.53 -3.34 -9.04
CA LEU A 25 -9.79 -1.91 -9.17
C LEU A 25 -10.90 -1.45 -8.23
N ILE A 26 -11.98 -2.24 -8.17
CA ILE A 26 -13.14 -1.95 -7.34
C ILE A 26 -12.74 -1.94 -5.86
N PHE A 27 -11.99 -2.95 -5.40
CA PHE A 27 -11.49 -2.97 -4.02
C PHE A 27 -10.52 -1.85 -3.73
N SER A 28 -9.65 -1.51 -4.69
CA SER A 28 -8.73 -0.41 -4.51
C SER A 28 -9.45 0.93 -4.38
N ILE A 29 -10.52 1.18 -5.15
CA ILE A 29 -11.33 2.41 -5.05
C ILE A 29 -12.06 2.45 -3.70
N MET A 30 -12.68 1.34 -3.29
CA MET A 30 -13.31 1.23 -1.97
C MET A 30 -12.29 1.48 -0.84
N GLY A 31 -11.08 0.92 -0.97
CA GLY A 31 -9.99 1.10 -0.02
C GLY A 31 -9.53 2.55 0.08
N VAL A 32 -9.41 3.26 -1.05
CA VAL A 32 -9.08 4.70 -1.06
C VAL A 32 -10.16 5.53 -0.37
N GLN A 33 -11.44 5.24 -0.61
CA GLN A 33 -12.53 5.97 0.03
C GLN A 33 -12.59 5.74 1.55
N LEU A 34 -12.27 4.54 2.03
CA LEU A 34 -12.34 4.19 3.45
C LEU A 34 -11.09 4.58 4.25
N PHE A 35 -9.92 4.46 3.62
CA PHE A 35 -8.62 4.57 4.30
C PHE A 35 -7.70 5.66 3.73
N GLY A 36 -8.14 6.42 2.74
CA GLY A 36 -7.40 7.56 2.20
C GLY A 36 -7.06 8.58 3.28
N GLY A 37 -5.79 8.93 3.38
CA GLY A 37 -5.30 9.91 4.35
C GLY A 37 -5.19 9.42 5.80
N LYS A 38 -5.50 8.14 6.09
CA LYS A 38 -5.50 7.61 7.47
C LYS A 38 -4.21 6.94 7.91
N PHE A 39 -3.28 6.65 6.98
CA PHE A 39 -2.01 5.97 7.27
C PHE A 39 -0.85 6.92 7.62
N TYR A 40 -1.15 8.20 7.85
CA TYR A 40 -0.18 9.17 8.31
C TYR A 40 0.11 8.97 9.79
N LYS A 41 1.38 9.12 10.16
CA LYS A 41 1.86 8.96 11.52
C LYS A 41 2.83 10.08 11.88
N CYS A 42 2.75 10.50 13.13
CA CYS A 42 3.73 11.40 13.72
C CYS A 42 4.91 10.58 14.23
N VAL A 43 6.11 10.87 13.73
CA VAL A 43 7.34 10.17 14.07
C VAL A 43 8.30 11.15 14.74
N TYR A 44 8.88 10.71 15.85
CA TYR A 44 10.04 11.38 16.43
C TYR A 44 11.30 10.65 16.00
N VAL A 45 12.25 11.44 15.50
CA VAL A 45 13.56 10.95 15.07
C VAL A 45 14.56 11.37 16.13
N ASP A 46 14.98 10.40 16.95
CA ASP A 46 16.20 10.53 17.74
C ASP A 46 17.36 9.91 16.95
N THR A 47 18.58 10.33 17.26
CA THR A 47 19.86 9.93 16.66
C THR A 47 20.03 8.42 16.40
N HIS A 48 19.30 7.56 17.13
CA HIS A 48 19.33 6.11 16.95
C HIS A 48 17.98 5.42 16.75
N ASN A 49 16.84 6.07 16.99
CA ASN A 49 15.53 5.41 16.98
C ASN A 49 14.42 6.27 16.36
N ARG A 50 13.57 5.62 15.54
CA ARG A 50 12.32 6.17 15.03
C ARG A 50 11.18 5.66 15.90
N VAL A 51 10.57 6.54 16.69
CA VAL A 51 9.45 6.17 17.56
C VAL A 51 8.16 6.80 17.03
N ASN A 52 7.14 5.97 16.83
CA ASN A 52 5.81 6.46 16.47
C ASN A 52 5.16 7.07 17.73
N ILE A 53 4.90 8.38 17.72
CA ILE A 53 4.25 9.07 18.85
C ILE A 53 2.77 9.23 18.51
N SER A 54 2.03 8.12 18.52
CA SER A 54 0.60 8.12 18.21
C SER A 54 -0.31 8.29 19.42
N GLU A 55 0.17 8.03 20.64
CA GLU A 55 -0.70 7.97 21.83
C GLU A 55 -1.23 9.32 22.31
N ASN A 56 -0.66 10.45 21.87
CA ASN A 56 -1.04 11.76 22.41
C ASN A 56 -1.14 12.89 21.36
N ILE A 57 -0.98 12.59 20.07
CA ILE A 57 -0.97 13.57 18.98
C ILE A 57 -2.00 13.14 17.93
N LYS A 58 -3.17 13.77 17.95
CA LYS A 58 -4.27 13.47 17.01
C LYS A 58 -4.22 14.33 15.75
N ASN A 59 -3.59 15.51 15.82
CA ASN A 59 -3.55 16.47 14.73
C ASN A 59 -2.15 16.64 14.15
N LYS A 60 -2.07 16.83 12.83
CA LYS A 60 -0.83 17.18 12.12
C LYS A 60 -0.17 18.44 12.67
N ILE A 61 -0.98 19.42 13.08
CA ILE A 61 -0.49 20.71 13.62
C ILE A 61 0.27 20.48 14.94
N ASP A 62 -0.28 19.67 15.83
CA ASP A 62 0.35 19.37 17.12
C ASP A 62 1.66 18.58 16.95
N CYS A 63 1.75 17.73 15.92
CA CYS A 63 2.98 17.03 15.54
C CYS A 63 4.08 18.02 15.12
N LEU A 64 3.75 18.94 14.21
CA LEU A 64 4.69 19.93 13.69
C LEU A 64 5.11 20.95 14.75
N ASN A 65 4.20 21.34 15.66
CA ASN A 65 4.50 22.24 16.77
C ASN A 65 5.52 21.69 17.77
N ARG A 66 5.61 20.35 17.89
CA ARG A 66 6.58 19.67 18.74
C ARG A 66 7.88 19.31 18.02
N ASN A 67 8.07 19.83 16.81
CA ASN A 67 9.24 19.58 15.96
C ASN A 67 9.40 18.10 15.57
N PHE A 68 8.28 17.38 15.39
CA PHE A 68 8.23 15.99 14.94
C PHE A 68 7.91 15.91 13.44
N THR A 69 8.21 14.77 12.80
CA THR A 69 7.96 14.56 11.37
C THR A 69 6.60 13.90 11.13
N TRP A 70 5.81 14.46 10.22
CA TRP A 70 4.54 13.89 9.79
C TRP A 70 4.77 13.07 8.52
N GLU A 71 4.90 11.76 8.68
CA GLU A 71 5.29 10.85 7.60
C GLU A 71 4.14 9.91 7.25
N ASN A 72 4.02 9.60 5.96
CA ASN A 72 3.06 8.61 5.47
C ASN A 72 3.70 7.21 5.46
N SER A 73 2.87 6.18 5.65
CA SER A 73 3.30 4.79 5.45
C SER A 73 3.64 4.55 3.98
N ARG A 74 4.67 3.73 3.71
CA ARG A 74 5.15 3.42 2.35
C ARG A 74 4.08 2.73 1.49
N ILE A 75 3.30 1.84 2.11
CA ILE A 75 2.13 1.19 1.51
C ILE A 75 0.90 1.82 2.17
N ASN A 76 0.05 2.45 1.37
CA ASN A 76 -1.12 3.19 1.82
C ASN A 76 -2.24 3.13 0.76
N PHE A 77 -3.40 3.70 1.10
CA PHE A 77 -4.56 3.78 0.21
C PHE A 77 -4.85 5.24 -0.19
N ASP A 78 -3.83 6.07 -0.39
CA ASP A 78 -4.04 7.45 -0.85
C ASP A 78 -4.32 7.54 -2.35
N ASN A 79 -3.79 6.58 -3.11
CA ASN A 79 -3.98 6.46 -4.56
C ASN A 79 -4.35 5.03 -4.93
N VAL A 80 -5.11 4.87 -6.00
CA VAL A 80 -5.54 3.56 -6.51
C VAL A 80 -4.32 2.65 -6.77
N LEU A 81 -3.28 3.14 -7.47
CA LEU A 81 -2.10 2.32 -7.78
C LEU A 81 -1.35 1.82 -6.53
N ILE A 82 -1.25 2.63 -5.47
CA ILE A 82 -0.61 2.21 -4.22
C ILE A 82 -1.52 1.26 -3.45
N GLY A 83 -2.85 1.46 -3.52
CA GLY A 83 -3.85 0.51 -3.03
C GLY A 83 -3.73 -0.86 -3.69
N TYR A 84 -3.45 -0.92 -4.99
CA TYR A 84 -3.14 -2.18 -5.69
C TYR A 84 -1.89 -2.87 -5.14
N LEU A 85 -0.81 -2.12 -4.88
CA LEU A 85 0.40 -2.69 -4.27
C LEU A 85 0.12 -3.22 -2.86
N ALA A 86 -0.74 -2.53 -2.11
CA ALA A 86 -1.18 -2.99 -0.78
C ALA A 86 -1.93 -4.33 -0.87
N LEU A 87 -2.87 -4.44 -1.81
CA LEU A 87 -3.62 -5.69 -2.04
C LEU A 87 -2.71 -6.82 -2.50
N PHE A 88 -1.81 -6.54 -3.45
CA PHE A 88 -0.82 -7.50 -3.93
C PHE A 88 0.09 -8.01 -2.81
N GLN A 89 0.48 -7.12 -1.89
CA GLN A 89 1.30 -7.47 -0.74
C GLN A 89 0.56 -8.40 0.23
N VAL A 90 -0.71 -8.14 0.53
CA VAL A 90 -1.52 -9.03 1.39
C VAL A 90 -1.62 -10.43 0.78
N VAL A 91 -1.95 -10.50 -0.52
CA VAL A 91 -2.05 -11.79 -1.23
C VAL A 91 -0.71 -12.51 -1.25
N SER A 92 0.39 -11.81 -1.51
CA SER A 92 1.73 -12.40 -1.52
C SER A 92 2.15 -12.94 -0.14
N TYR A 93 1.77 -12.25 0.94
CA TYR A 93 2.03 -12.74 2.29
C TYR A 93 1.13 -13.91 2.66
N GLU A 94 -0.14 -13.88 2.29
CA GLU A 94 -1.08 -14.98 2.51
C GLU A 94 -0.58 -16.26 1.80
N ILE A 95 -0.20 -16.14 0.52
CA ILE A 95 0.40 -17.24 -0.27
C ILE A 95 1.73 -17.73 0.32
N LEU A 96 2.51 -16.87 0.99
CA LEU A 96 3.78 -17.27 1.60
C LEU A 96 3.60 -17.95 2.96
N ILE A 97 2.55 -17.60 3.69
CA ILE A 97 2.26 -18.10 5.04
C ILE A 97 1.52 -19.45 4.97
N GLU A 98 0.78 -19.71 3.90
CA GLU A 98 0.15 -21.00 3.57
C GLU A 98 1.11 -21.95 2.83
#